data_AF-A0A6M1XPK5-F1
#
_entry.id   AF-A0A6M1XPK5-F1
#
_cell.length_a   1.000
_cell.length_b   1.000
_cell.length_c   1.000
_cell.angle_alpha   90.00
_cell.angle_beta   90.00
_cell.angle_gamma   90.00
#
_symmetry.space_group_name_H-M   'P 1'
#
loop_
_entity.id
_entity.type
_entity.pdbx_description
1 polymer ?
#
loop_
_entity_poly.entity_id
_entity_poly.type
_entity_poly.pdbx_seq_one_letter_code
_entity_poly.pdbx_strand_id
1 'polypeptide(L)'
;VETLGSTSIICTDKTGTLTQNKMTVVDYFLGNGDTGDFTNDPSKWTADERRLIEISVLANDASISEDGTKLGDPTEVAFIDFSEKLNQPYQEIRNNYPRQAELPFDSDRKLMSTGHT
;
A
#
# COMPACT_ATOMS: atom_id res chain seq x y z
N VAL A 1 -14.02 23.29 -32.20
CA VAL A 1 -13.25 23.51 -30.94
C VAL A 1 -13.70 24.83 -30.31
N GLU A 2 -15.00 24.99 -30.07
CA GLU A 2 -15.57 26.22 -29.47
C GLU A 2 -16.28 25.93 -28.15
N THR A 3 -16.86 24.72 -28.02
CA THR A 3 -17.73 24.32 -26.90
C THR A 3 -17.03 24.36 -25.53
N LEU A 4 -15.76 23.92 -25.45
CA LEU A 4 -14.96 24.03 -24.21
C LEU A 4 -14.62 25.50 -23.85
N GLY A 5 -14.49 26.38 -24.85
CA GLY A 5 -14.16 27.79 -24.65
C GLY A 5 -15.30 28.64 -24.12
N SER A 6 -16.55 28.18 -24.26
CA SER A 6 -17.76 28.87 -23.77
C SER A 6 -18.43 28.15 -22.59
N THR A 7 -17.81 27.08 -22.07
CA THR A 7 -18.36 26.32 -20.95
C THR A 7 -18.22 27.10 -19.64
N SER A 8 -19.34 27.33 -18.93
CA SER A 8 -19.35 28.01 -17.63
C SER A 8 -19.51 27.06 -16.44
N ILE A 9 -19.90 25.80 -16.67
CA ILE A 9 -20.10 24.78 -15.64
C ILE A 9 -19.56 23.45 -16.14
N ILE A 10 -18.73 22.79 -15.32
CA ILE A 10 -18.23 21.43 -15.55
C ILE A 10 -18.81 20.51 -14.47
N CYS A 11 -19.61 19.53 -14.89
CA CYS A 11 -20.03 18.43 -14.04
C CYS A 11 -19.12 17.24 -14.33
N THR A 12 -18.30 16.85 -13.37
CA THR A 12 -17.36 15.73 -13.52
C THR A 12 -17.68 14.63 -12.54
N ASP A 13 -17.52 13.38 -12.98
CA ASP A 13 -17.49 12.24 -12.06
C ASP A 13 -16.20 12.30 -11.22
N LYS A 14 -16.21 11.63 -10.06
CA LYS A 14 -15.05 11.56 -9.16
C LYS A 14 -14.15 10.40 -9.55
N THR A 15 -14.70 9.19 -9.58
CA THR A 15 -13.90 7.96 -9.67
C THR A 15 -13.47 7.70 -11.10
N GLY A 16 -12.16 7.62 -11.35
CA GLY A 16 -11.64 7.42 -12.71
C GLY A 16 -11.64 8.69 -13.57
N THR A 17 -12.10 9.83 -13.04
CA THR A 17 -11.98 11.14 -13.70
C THR A 17 -11.18 12.13 -12.86
N LEU A 18 -11.62 12.43 -11.63
CA LEU A 18 -10.84 13.24 -10.69
C LEU A 18 -9.79 12.40 -9.93
N THR A 19 -10.13 11.16 -9.60
CA THR A 19 -9.25 10.22 -8.91
C THR A 19 -8.80 9.11 -9.87
N GLN A 20 -7.66 8.50 -9.58
CA GLN A 20 -7.07 7.44 -10.40
C GLN A 20 -7.82 6.09 -10.31
N ASN A 21 -8.94 6.02 -9.57
CA ASN A 21 -9.63 4.78 -9.22
C ASN A 21 -8.66 3.70 -8.67
N LYS A 22 -7.69 4.16 -7.86
CA LYS A 22 -6.63 3.32 -7.30
C LYS A 22 -6.40 3.71 -5.84
N MET A 23 -6.52 2.74 -4.95
CA MET A 23 -6.18 2.91 -3.53
C MET A 23 -4.67 3.17 -3.41
N THR A 24 -4.31 4.15 -2.59
CA THR A 24 -2.93 4.58 -2.37
C THR A 24 -2.76 4.97 -0.90
N VAL A 25 -1.64 4.57 -0.29
CA VAL A 25 -1.26 5.04 1.04
C VAL A 25 -0.99 6.54 0.99
N VAL A 26 -1.61 7.31 1.90
CA VAL A 26 -1.50 8.77 1.95
C VAL A 26 -0.79 9.28 3.19
N ASP A 27 -0.94 8.58 4.33
CA ASP A 27 -0.39 8.96 5.63
C ASP A 27 0.00 7.70 6.43
N TYR A 28 0.84 7.86 7.45
CA TYR A 28 1.16 6.80 8.42
C TYR A 28 1.22 7.31 9.85
N PHE A 29 1.03 6.39 10.80
CA PHE A 29 1.20 6.64 12.23
C PHE A 29 2.02 5.51 12.85
N LEU A 30 3.00 5.88 13.66
CA LEU A 30 3.84 4.94 14.40
C LEU A 30 3.24 4.65 15.78
N GLY A 31 3.67 3.56 16.41
CA GLY A 31 3.17 3.14 17.72
C GLY A 31 3.44 4.15 18.85
N ASN A 32 4.43 5.02 18.66
CA ASN A 32 4.76 6.13 19.57
C ASN A 32 3.91 7.39 19.32
N GLY A 33 3.04 7.39 18.30
CA GLY A 33 2.21 8.53 17.91
C GLY A 33 2.82 9.45 16.86
N ASP A 34 4.06 9.20 16.44
CA ASP A 34 4.73 10.00 15.40
C ASP A 34 4.12 9.75 14.01
N THR A 35 4.18 10.77 13.18
CA THR A 35 3.76 10.77 11.78
C THR A 35 4.71 11.66 10.97
N GLY A 36 4.68 11.56 9.64
CA GLY A 36 5.55 12.34 8.77
C GLY A 36 5.48 11.86 7.33
N ASP A 37 6.58 12.06 6.61
CA ASP A 37 6.76 11.59 5.23
C ASP A 37 7.82 10.48 5.20
N PHE A 38 7.48 9.35 4.59
CA PHE A 38 8.48 8.33 4.32
C PHE A 38 9.49 8.87 3.31
N THR A 39 10.76 8.94 3.70
CA THR A 39 11.83 9.27 2.76
C THR A 39 12.03 8.11 1.80
N ASN A 40 12.34 8.38 0.53
CA ASN A 40 12.66 7.34 -0.46
C ASN A 40 14.02 6.64 -0.20
N ASP A 41 14.70 6.97 0.91
CA ASP A 41 15.99 6.42 1.31
C ASP A 41 15.83 5.59 2.60
N PRO A 42 15.69 4.26 2.49
CA PRO A 42 15.48 3.37 3.64
C PRO A 42 16.58 3.38 4.70
N SER A 43 17.76 3.94 4.40
CA SER A 43 18.86 4.08 5.35
C SER A 43 18.58 5.12 6.44
N LYS A 44 17.68 6.07 6.17
CA LYS A 44 17.29 7.14 7.09
C LYS A 44 16.10 6.80 7.97
N TRP A 45 15.46 5.65 7.72
CA TRP A 45 14.29 5.25 8.47
C TRP A 45 14.64 4.88 9.90
N THR A 46 13.74 5.25 10.80
CA THR A 46 13.72 4.74 12.16
C THR A 46 13.39 3.24 12.15
N ALA A 47 13.66 2.57 13.28
CA ALA A 47 13.31 1.17 13.45
C ALA A 47 11.79 0.94 13.33
N ASP A 48 10.98 1.87 13.82
CA ASP A 48 9.53 1.78 13.79
C ASP A 48 8.96 1.97 12.37
N GLU A 49 9.52 2.89 11.59
CA GLU A 49 9.18 3.05 10.17
C GLU A 49 9.50 1.81 9.36
N ARG A 50 10.70 1.23 9.57
CA ARG A 50 11.08 -0.02 8.91
C ARG A 50 10.12 -1.15 9.30
N ARG A 51 9.80 -1.26 10.58
CA ARG A 51 8.88 -2.28 11.08
C ARG A 51 7.46 -2.11 10.55
N LEU A 52 6.99 -0.88 10.36
CA LEU A 52 5.70 -0.60 9.74
C LEU A 52 5.64 -1.11 8.30
N ILE A 53 6.69 -0.84 7.50
CA ILE A 53 6.78 -1.35 6.12
C ILE A 53 6.84 -2.88 6.11
N GLU A 54 7.69 -3.49 6.95
CA GLU A 54 7.74 -4.95 7.08
C GLU A 54 6.36 -5.55 7.39
N ILE A 55 5.65 -5.02 8.39
CA ILE A 55 4.31 -5.50 8.76
C ILE A 55 3.33 -5.36 7.58
N SER A 56 3.34 -4.22 6.89
CA SER A 56 2.45 -3.95 5.76
C SER A 56 2.64 -4.91 4.57
N VAL A 57 3.86 -5.46 4.42
CA VAL A 57 4.22 -6.40 3.35
C VAL A 57 4.02 -7.86 3.76
N LEU A 58 4.29 -8.19 5.03
CA LEU A 58 4.25 -9.55 5.55
C LEU A 58 2.83 -10.02 5.86
N ALA A 59 2.02 -9.17 6.51
CA ALA A 59 0.61 -9.42 6.80
C ALA A 59 -0.27 -8.95 5.63
N ASN A 60 -0.03 -9.52 4.45
CA ASN A 60 -0.63 -9.10 3.18
C ASN A 60 -0.61 -10.26 2.18
N ASP A 61 -1.70 -10.51 1.47
CA ASP A 61 -1.81 -11.60 0.47
C ASP A 61 -1.70 -11.14 -0.98
N ALA A 62 -1.67 -9.82 -1.21
CA ALA A 62 -1.53 -9.28 -2.56
C ALA A 62 -0.18 -9.63 -3.19
N SER A 63 -0.18 -9.68 -4.51
CA SER A 63 0.99 -9.93 -5.35
C SER A 63 0.93 -9.12 -6.64
N ILE A 64 2.10 -8.86 -7.21
CA ILE A 64 2.25 -8.24 -8.53
C ILE A 64 2.87 -9.30 -9.44
N SER A 65 2.14 -9.68 -10.48
CA SER A 65 2.57 -10.63 -11.50
C SER A 65 3.65 -10.01 -12.40
N GLU A 66 4.41 -10.84 -13.12
CA GLU A 66 5.52 -10.38 -13.99
C GLU A 66 5.06 -9.44 -15.12
N ASP A 67 3.82 -9.57 -15.56
CA ASP A 67 3.16 -8.69 -16.54
C ASP A 67 2.67 -7.36 -15.94
N GLY A 68 2.86 -7.16 -14.63
CA GLY A 68 2.40 -5.98 -13.88
C GLY A 68 0.96 -6.09 -13.37
N THR A 69 0.29 -7.23 -13.58
CA THR A 69 -1.07 -7.45 -13.08
C THR A 69 -1.06 -7.57 -11.56
N LYS A 70 -1.87 -6.74 -10.88
CA LYS A 70 -1.98 -6.71 -9.42
C LYS A 70 -3.12 -7.60 -8.96
N LEU A 71 -2.82 -8.56 -8.10
CA LEU A 71 -3.74 -9.55 -7.56
C LEU A 71 -3.87 -9.31 -6.05
N GLY A 72 -5.09 -9.36 -5.53
CA GLY A 72 -5.42 -9.03 -4.14
C GLY A 72 -6.45 -7.92 -4.04
N ASP A 73 -6.86 -7.57 -2.83
CA ASP A 73 -7.78 -6.45 -2.64
C ASP A 73 -7.05 -5.10 -2.84
N PRO A 74 -7.78 -4.03 -3.20
CA PRO A 74 -7.17 -2.73 -3.48
C PRO A 74 -6.30 -2.16 -2.35
N THR A 75 -6.60 -2.48 -1.09
CA THR A 75 -5.89 -1.98 0.09
C THR A 75 -4.57 -2.72 0.27
N GLU A 76 -4.59 -4.05 0.20
CA GLU A 76 -3.37 -4.85 0.22
C GLU A 76 -2.43 -4.52 -0.94
N VAL A 77 -2.98 -4.34 -2.15
CA VAL A 77 -2.22 -3.90 -3.31
C VAL A 77 -1.59 -2.52 -3.07
N ALA A 78 -2.28 -1.62 -2.37
CA ALA A 78 -1.74 -0.30 -2.07
C ALA A 78 -0.53 -0.36 -1.13
N PHE A 79 -0.49 -1.31 -0.17
CA PHE A 79 0.64 -1.48 0.74
C PHE A 79 1.89 -2.02 0.02
N ILE A 80 1.75 -3.05 -0.81
CA ILE A 80 2.91 -3.56 -1.57
C ILE A 80 3.41 -2.51 -2.58
N ASP A 81 2.50 -1.78 -3.24
CA ASP A 81 2.86 -0.66 -4.11
C ASP A 81 3.60 0.46 -3.37
N PHE A 82 3.23 0.70 -2.12
CA PHE A 82 3.88 1.69 -1.28
C PHE A 82 5.30 1.25 -0.91
N SER A 83 5.50 -0.02 -0.55
CA SER A 83 6.82 -0.59 -0.31
C SER A 83 7.73 -0.48 -1.55
N GLU A 84 7.21 -0.82 -2.74
CA GLU A 84 7.95 -0.72 -4.00
C GLU A 84 8.37 0.73 -4.30
N LYS A 85 7.48 1.72 -4.10
CA LYS A 85 7.79 3.15 -4.27
C LYS A 85 8.90 3.64 -3.36
N LEU A 86 9.04 2.99 -2.20
CA LEU A 86 10.03 3.31 -1.18
C LEU A 86 11.36 2.57 -1.36
N ASN A 87 11.60 1.98 -2.54
CA ASN A 87 12.79 1.18 -2.85
C ASN A 87 12.96 -0.02 -1.89
N GLN A 88 11.84 -0.61 -1.46
CA GLN A 88 11.81 -1.84 -0.67
C GLN A 88 10.98 -2.89 -1.42
N PRO A 89 11.61 -3.72 -2.27
CA PRO A 89 10.89 -4.73 -3.03
C PRO A 89 10.17 -5.70 -2.11
N TYR A 90 8.85 -5.85 -2.26
CA TYR A 90 8.05 -6.62 -1.31
C TYR A 90 8.45 -8.11 -1.29
N GLN A 91 8.92 -8.62 -2.43
CA GLN A 91 9.41 -9.99 -2.56
C GLN A 91 10.68 -10.24 -1.73
N GLU A 92 11.60 -9.27 -1.66
CA GLU A 92 12.81 -9.40 -0.84
C GLU A 92 12.47 -9.49 0.65
N ILE A 93 11.53 -8.65 1.12
CA ILE A 93 11.05 -8.69 2.50
C ILE A 93 10.41 -10.05 2.80
N ARG A 94 9.52 -10.54 1.94
CA ARG A 94 8.87 -11.85 2.12
C ARG A 94 9.86 -13.02 2.09
N ASN A 95 10.91 -12.93 1.28
CA ASN A 95 11.97 -13.95 1.22
C ASN A 95 12.84 -13.96 2.48
N ASN A 96 13.10 -12.78 3.06
CA ASN A 96 13.87 -12.64 4.30
C ASN A 96 13.07 -13.12 5.53
N TYR A 97 11.74 -13.07 5.47
CA TYR A 97 10.85 -13.52 6.54
C TYR A 97 9.82 -14.54 6.02
N PRO A 98 10.22 -15.80 5.79
CA PRO A 98 9.32 -16.83 5.28
C PRO A 98 8.08 -17.02 6.17
N ARG A 99 6.89 -16.99 5.55
CA ARG A 99 5.61 -17.19 6.23
C ARG A 99 5.46 -18.66 6.67
N GLN A 100 5.26 -18.86 7.97
CA GLN A 100 5.09 -20.18 8.58
C GLN A 100 3.62 -20.51 8.89
N ALA A 101 2.82 -19.48 9.20
CA ALA A 101 1.43 -19.63 9.56
C ALA A 101 0.65 -18.37 9.18
N GLU A 102 -0.64 -18.53 8.94
CA GLU A 102 -1.55 -17.42 8.69
C GLU A 102 -2.92 -17.67 9.29
N LEU A 103 -3.54 -16.57 9.67
CA LEU A 103 -4.96 -16.45 9.90
C LEU A 103 -5.42 -15.32 8.95
N PRO A 104 -6.12 -15.65 7.86
CA PRO A 104 -6.57 -14.66 6.89
C PRO A 104 -7.52 -13.65 7.54
N PHE A 105 -7.84 -12.57 6.82
CA PHE A 105 -8.78 -11.59 7.32
C PHE A 105 -10.12 -12.24 7.67
N ASP A 106 -10.49 -12.13 8.93
CA ASP A 106 -11.73 -12.65 9.46
C ASP A 106 -12.61 -11.47 9.90
N SER A 107 -13.88 -11.45 9.48
CA SER A 107 -14.79 -10.32 9.72
C SER A 107 -15.22 -10.19 11.18
N ASP A 108 -15.19 -11.28 11.95
CA ASP A 108 -15.50 -11.26 13.38
C ASP A 108 -14.30 -10.73 14.18
N ARG A 109 -13.08 -11.15 13.82
CA ARG A 109 -11.82 -10.67 14.41
C ARG A 109 -11.40 -9.29 13.90
N LYS A 110 -11.88 -8.89 12.72
CA LYS A 110 -11.51 -7.67 11.98
C LYS A 110 -10.00 -7.52 11.79
N LEU A 111 -9.32 -8.64 11.60
CA LEU A 111 -7.87 -8.71 11.67
C LEU A 111 -7.34 -9.85 10.81
N MET A 112 -6.22 -9.59 10.15
CA MET A 112 -5.33 -10.60 9.58
C MET A 112 -4.12 -10.81 10.50
N SER A 113 -3.60 -12.02 10.58
CA SER A 113 -2.39 -12.32 11.35
C SER A 113 -1.51 -13.32 10.62
N THR A 114 -0.21 -13.03 10.52
CA THR A 114 0.77 -13.93 9.90
C THR A 114 1.94 -14.17 10.84
N GLY A 115 2.48 -15.39 10.81
CA GLY A 115 3.65 -15.80 11.56
C GLY A 115 4.84 -16.03 10.62
N HIS A 116 5.99 -15.46 10.96
CA HIS A 116 7.20 -15.47 10.12
C HIS A 116 8.43 -15.86 10.94
N THR A 117 9.45 -16.40 10.27
CA THR A 117 10.77 -16.75 10.83
C THR A 117 11.86 -15.85 10.31
#